data_AF-A0A6A5RZ32-F1
#
_entry.id   AF-A0A6A5RZ32-F1
#
_cell.length_a   1.000
_cell.length_b   1.000
_cell.length_c   1.000
_cell.angle_alpha   90.00
_cell.angle_beta   90.00
_cell.angle_gamma   90.00
#
_symmetry.space_group_name_H-M   'P 1'
#
loop_
_entity.id
_entity.type
_entity.pdbx_description
1 polymer ?
#
loop_
_entity_poly.entity_id
_entity_poly.type
_entity_poly.pdbx_seq_one_letter_code
_entity_poly.pdbx_strand_id
1 'polypeptide(L)' 'QHHDLLLQHKGRLQLALQTYNTGQFQSHQAAAAAFNVNQRRLSEHASNTPF' A
#
# COMPACT_ATOMS: atom_id res chain seq x y z
N GLN A 1 8.47 -14.70 16.18
CA GLN A 1 8.20 -13.25 16.15
C GLN A 1 8.20 -12.62 14.74
N HIS A 2 8.22 -13.39 13.64
CA HIS A 2 8.16 -12.84 12.28
C HIS A 2 6.74 -12.67 11.70
N HIS A 3 5.73 -13.38 12.25
CA HIS A 3 4.36 -13.36 11.72
C HIS A 3 3.65 -12.01 11.93
N ASP A 4 3.80 -11.38 13.09
CA ASP A 4 3.19 -10.07 13.37
C ASP A 4 3.66 -8.96 12.43
N LEU A 5 4.97 -8.88 12.18
CA LEU A 5 5.55 -7.90 11.27
C LEU A 5 5.01 -8.07 9.84
N LEU A 6 4.79 -9.32 9.42
CA LEU A 6 4.31 -9.65 8.08
C LEU A 6 2.82 -9.35 7.92
N LEU A 7 2.00 -9.61 8.95
CA LEU A 7 0.60 -9.18 9.01
C LEU A 7 0.46 -7.65 9.02
N GLN A 8 1.25 -6.96 9.85
CA GLN A 8 1.25 -5.51 9.90
C GLN A 8 1.72 -4.89 8.57
N HIS A 9 2.68 -5.51 7.87
CA HIS A 9 3.12 -5.04 6.57
C HIS A 9 2.04 -5.24 5.48
N LYS A 10 1.29 -6.34 5.50
CA LYS A 10 0.15 -6.55 4.59
C LYS A 10 -0.98 -5.55 4.84
N GLY A 11 -1.32 -5.31 6.11
CA GLY A 11 -2.36 -4.33 6.47
C GLY A 11 -2.01 -2.90 6.03
N ARG A 12 -0.75 -2.49 6.19
CA ARG A 12 -0.26 -1.19 5.71
C ARG A 12 -0.29 -1.06 4.19
N LEU A 13 0.02 -2.13 3.46
CA LEU A 13 -0.03 -2.14 2.00
C LEU A 13 -1.47 -1.95 1.49
N GLN A 14 -2.44 -2.66 2.08
CA GLN A 14 -3.86 -2.49 1.74
C GLN A 14 -4.36 -1.08 2.05
N LEU A 15 -3.98 -0.52 3.19
CA LEU A 15 -4.41 0.82 3.60
C LEU A 15 -3.81 1.91 2.70
N ALA A 16 -2.54 1.77 2.33
CA ALA A 16 -1.88 2.64 1.35
C ALA A 16 -2.57 2.58 -0.01
N LEU A 17 -2.99 1.39 -0.44
CA LEU A 17 -3.69 1.23 -1.71
C LEU A 17 -5.07 1.89 -1.64
N GLN A 18 -5.83 1.61 -0.59
CA GLN A 18 -7.16 2.18 -0.39
C GLN A 18 -7.13 3.72 -0.37
N THR A 19 -6.20 4.32 0.36
CA THR A 19 -6.07 5.78 0.44
C THR A 19 -5.73 6.40 -0.92
N TYR A 20 -4.85 5.77 -1.70
CA TYR A 20 -4.61 6.16 -3.09
C TYR A 20 -5.88 6.09 -3.94
N ASN A 21 -6.64 4.99 -3.90
CA ASN A 21 -7.87 4.84 -4.70
C ASN A 21 -8.97 5.82 -4.29
N THR A 22 -9.04 6.18 -3.00
CA THR A 22 -9.98 7.20 -2.51
C THR A 22 -9.55 8.63 -2.87
N GLY A 23 -8.43 8.81 -3.58
CA GLY A 23 -7.93 10.12 -4.01
C GLY A 23 -7.25 10.94 -2.90
N GLN A 24 -6.98 10.34 -1.73
CA GLN A 24 -6.25 11.04 -0.65
C GLN A 24 -4.78 11.30 -1.00
N PHE A 25 -4.20 10.47 -1.87
CA PHE A 25 -2.85 10.65 -2.38
C PHE A 25 -2.86 10.76 -3.90
N GLN A 26 -2.13 11.75 -4.42
CA GLN A 26 -2.02 12.02 -5.85
C GLN A 26 -1.14 11.00 -6.60
N SER A 27 -0.40 10.16 -5.88
CA SER A 27 0.47 9.14 -6.48
C SER A 27 0.69 7.95 -5.55
N HIS A 28 1.01 6.79 -6.13
CA HIS A 28 1.46 5.61 -5.39
C HIS A 28 2.69 5.90 -4.52
N GLN A 29 3.56 6.81 -4.95
CA GLN A 29 4.75 7.18 -4.18
C GLN A 29 4.39 7.89 -2.88
N ALA A 30 3.43 8.83 -2.92
CA ALA A 30 2.99 9.55 -1.74
C ALA A 30 2.30 8.62 -0.72
N ALA A 31 1.44 7.72 -1.21
CA ALA A 31 0.82 6.71 -0.35
C ALA A 31 1.87 5.73 0.22
N ALA A 32 2.81 5.25 -0.60
CA ALA A 32 3.84 4.33 -0.14
C ALA A 32 4.72 4.93 0.96
N ALA A 33 5.10 6.21 0.82
CA ALA A 33 5.86 6.93 1.83
C ALA A 33 5.08 7.13 3.13
N ALA A 34 3.80 7.52 3.04
CA ALA A 34 2.95 7.75 4.21
C ALA A 34 2.75 6.49 5.08
N PHE A 35 2.69 5.32 4.45
CA PHE A 35 2.47 4.05 5.14
C PHE A 35 3.75 3.22 5.34
N ASN A 36 4.92 3.77 5.00
CA ASN A 36 6.22 3.09 5.06
C ASN A 36 6.20 1.70 4.39
N VAL A 37 5.63 1.64 3.18
CA VAL A 37 5.55 0.43 2.36
C VAL A 37 6.36 0.58 1.08
N ASN A 38 6.69 -0.54 0.46
CA ASN A 38 7.44 -0.52 -0.80
C ASN A 38 6.54 -0.04 -1.95
N GLN A 39 6.92 1.06 -2.60
CA GLN A 39 6.20 1.65 -3.73
C GLN A 39 5.97 0.65 -4.87
N ARG A 40 6.99 -0.16 -5.22
CA ARG A 40 6.88 -1.13 -6.31
C ARG A 40 5.80 -2.16 -6.00
N ARG A 41 5.78 -2.69 -4.78
CA ARG A 41 4.72 -3.61 -4.33
C ARG A 41 3.35 -2.96 -4.31
N LEU A 42 3.27 -1.68 -3.93
CA LEU A 42 2.01 -0.95 -3.94
C LEU A 42 1.47 -0.79 -5.37
N SER A 43 2.33 -0.43 -6.31
CA SER A 43 1.98 -0.30 -7.73
C SER A 43 1.61 -1.64 -8.36
N GLU A 44 2.34 -2.72 -8.03
CA GLU A 44 2.01 -4.08 -8.47
C GLU A 44 0.65 -4.53 -7.93
N HIS A 45 0.34 -4.21 -6.67
CA HIS A 45 -0.97 -4.50 -6.08
C HIS A 45 -2.07 -3.67 -6.75
N ALA A 46 -1.83 -2.38 -7.01
CA ALA A 46 -2.76 -1.52 -7.74
C ALA A 46 -3.07 -2.05 -9.16
N SER A 47 -2.05 -2.55 -9.87
CA SER A 47 -2.24 -3.11 -11.22
C SER A 47 -2.90 -4.49 -11.23
N ASN A 48 -2.74 -5.30 -10.17
CA ASN A 48 -3.36 -6.63 -10.07
C ASN A 48 -4.76 -6.62 -9.45
N THR A 49 -5.19 -5.51 -8.86
CA THR A 49 -6.54 -5.34 -8.35
C THR A 49 -7.26 -4.31 -9.23
N PRO A 50 -7.82 -4.73 -10.38
CA PRO A 50 -8.76 -3.87 -11.10
C PRO A 50 -9.99 -3.66 -10.20
N PHE A 51 -10.39 -2.39 -10.03
CA PHE A 51 -11.66 -2.02 -9.40
C PHE A 51 -12.83 -2.39 -10.32
#